data_AF-A0A962SE78-F1
#
_entry.id   AF-A0A962SE78-F1
#
_cell.length_a   1.000
_cell.length_b   1.000
_cell.length_c   1.000
_cell.angle_alpha   90.00
_cell.angle_beta   90.00
_cell.angle_gamma   90.00
#
_symmetry.space_group_name_H-M   'P 1'
#
loop_
_entity.id
_entity.type
_entity.pdbx_description
1 polymer ?
#
loop_
_entity_poly.entity_id
_entity_poly.type
_entity_poly.pdbx_seq_one_letter_code
_entity_poly.pdbx_strand_id
1 'polypeptide(L)'
;LAVPILIQVYFNSGLAYLLNRRFGVAHCVAAPSALIGASNFFELAVAAAIVLFGFDSGAALATVVGVLVEVPVMLSVVKIVNSTREWYERVGTTSGTSEENE
;
A
#
# COMPACT_ATOMS: atom_id res chain seq x y z
N LEU A 1 -6.49 2.48 -18.01
CA LEU A 1 -6.43 3.23 -16.72
C LEU A 1 -5.93 2.37 -15.56
N ALA A 2 -6.44 1.15 -15.36
CA ALA A 2 -6.07 0.31 -14.21
C ALA A 2 -4.57 -0.06 -14.13
N VAL A 3 -3.94 -0.49 -15.23
CA VAL A 3 -2.56 -1.00 -15.22
C VAL A 3 -1.52 -0.02 -14.63
N PRO A 4 -1.47 1.27 -15.04
CA PRO A 4 -0.60 2.26 -14.41
C PRO A 4 -0.83 2.43 -12.89
N ILE A 5 -2.09 2.47 -12.44
CA ILE A 5 -2.44 2.65 -11.03
C ILE A 5 -2.02 1.43 -10.21
N LEU A 6 -2.22 0.22 -10.74
CA LEU A 6 -1.76 -1.01 -10.07
C LEU A 6 -0.27 -0.99 -9.83
N ILE A 7 0.52 -0.66 -10.85
CA ILE A 7 1.98 -0.57 -10.75
C ILE A 7 2.36 0.48 -9.69
N GLN A 8 1.71 1.64 -9.70
CA GLN A 8 1.97 2.70 -8.73
C GLN A 8 1.67 2.27 -7.29
N VAL A 9 0.55 1.58 -7.03
CA VAL A 9 0.16 1.10 -5.69
C VAL A 9 1.18 0.08 -5.17
N TYR A 10 1.55 -0.92 -5.98
CA TYR A 10 2.53 -1.92 -5.58
C TYR A 10 3.92 -1.33 -5.37
N PHE A 11 4.33 -0.40 -6.25
CA PHE A 11 5.62 0.26 -6.15
C PHE A 11 5.70 1.16 -4.91
N ASN A 12 4.72 2.03 -4.69
CA ASN A 12 4.71 2.93 -3.54
C ASN A 12 4.60 2.17 -2.22
N SER A 13 3.78 1.11 -2.16
CA SER A 13 3.68 0.28 -0.95
C SER A 13 4.99 -0.46 -0.67
N GLY A 14 5.60 -1.05 -1.69
CA GLY A 14 6.88 -1.73 -1.57
C GLY A 14 8.00 -0.78 -1.15
N LEU A 15 8.07 0.41 -1.76
CA LEU A 15 9.05 1.43 -1.42
C LEU A 15 8.87 1.93 0.01
N ALA A 16 7.65 2.28 0.41
CA ALA A 16 7.36 2.70 1.78
C ALA A 16 7.70 1.61 2.79
N TYR A 17 7.33 0.35 2.52
CA TYR A 17 7.63 -0.78 3.41
C TYR A 17 9.14 -1.02 3.54
N LEU A 18 9.90 -0.94 2.44
CA LEU A 18 11.36 -1.08 2.43
C LEU A 18 12.06 0.09 3.14
N LEU A 19 11.57 1.32 2.96
CA LEU A 19 12.09 2.49 3.65
C LEU A 19 11.86 2.37 5.16
N ASN A 20 10.66 2.00 5.60
CA ASN A 20 10.38 1.74 7.02
C ASN A 20 11.32 0.67 7.59
N ARG A 21 11.59 -0.39 6.83
CA ARG A 21 12.57 -1.42 7.23
C ARG A 21 13.96 -0.83 7.36
N ARG A 22 14.37 0.03 6.42
CA ARG A 22 15.70 0.67 6.42
C ARG A 22 15.88 1.65 7.58
N PHE A 23 14.80 2.30 8.01
CA PHE A 23 14.78 3.18 9.18
C PHE A 23 14.55 2.45 10.51
N GLY A 24 14.46 1.12 10.51
CA GLY A 24 14.30 0.32 11.74
C GLY A 24 12.92 0.43 12.39
N VAL A 25 11.90 0.88 11.65
CA VAL A 25 10.53 1.02 12.17
C VAL A 25 9.91 -0.35 12.41
N ALA A 26 9.27 -0.55 13.56
CA ALA A 26 8.58 -1.80 13.89
C ALA A 26 7.49 -2.14 12.86
N HIS A 27 7.30 -3.44 12.57
CA HIS A 27 6.32 -3.91 11.57
C HIS A 27 4.91 -3.37 11.81
N CYS A 28 4.50 -3.27 13.08
CA CYS A 28 3.20 -2.75 13.50
C CYS A 28 2.94 -1.29 13.06
N VAL A 29 3.98 -0.50 12.79
CA VAL A 29 3.89 0.88 12.27
C VAL A 29 4.22 0.92 10.78
N ALA A 30 5.18 0.10 10.33
CA ALA A 30 5.60 0.01 8.95
C ALA A 30 4.50 -0.52 8.01
N ALA A 31 3.68 -1.46 8.49
CA ALA A 31 2.58 -2.04 7.73
C ALA A 31 1.48 -1.01 7.41
N PRO A 32 0.87 -0.31 8.40
CA PRO A 32 -0.10 0.74 8.11
C PRO A 32 0.52 1.93 7.37
N SER A 33 1.77 2.31 7.64
CA SER A 33 2.40 3.42 6.90
C SER A 33 2.66 3.09 5.43
N ALA A 34 3.03 1.84 5.10
CA ALA A 34 3.16 1.37 3.72
C ALA A 34 1.83 1.32 2.96
N LEU A 35 0.72 1.12 3.68
CA LEU A 35 -0.63 1.17 3.10
C LEU A 35 -1.06 2.62 2.87
N ILE A 36 -0.81 3.51 3.83
CA ILE A 36 -1.10 4.95 3.69
C ILE A 36 -0.34 5.55 2.50
N GLY A 37 0.94 5.20 2.33
CA GLY A 37 1.75 5.65 1.19
C GLY A 37 1.30 5.10 -0.17
N ALA A 38 0.50 4.04 -0.18
CA ALA A 38 -0.03 3.41 -1.38
C ALA A 38 -1.48 3.79 -1.69
N SER A 39 -2.23 4.33 -0.72
CA SER A 39 -3.63 4.71 -0.85
C SER A 39 -3.83 5.77 -1.93
N ASN A 40 -4.73 5.53 -2.88
CA ASN A 40 -5.31 6.56 -3.71
C ASN A 40 -6.76 6.83 -3.29
N PHE A 41 -7.20 8.09 -3.38
CA PHE A 41 -8.58 8.48 -3.05
C PHE A 41 -9.52 8.25 -4.22
N PHE A 42 -9.69 6.98 -4.61
CA PHE A 42 -10.53 6.65 -5.74
C PHE A 42 -12.01 6.98 -5.48
N GLU A 43 -12.45 6.88 -4.22
CA GLU A 43 -13.81 7.26 -3.81
C GLU A 43 -14.12 8.73 -4.15
N LEU A 44 -13.15 9.63 -3.98
CA LEU A 44 -13.24 11.04 -4.41
C LEU A 44 -13.21 11.16 -5.95
N ALA A 45 -12.43 10.31 -6.64
CA ALA A 45 -12.38 10.28 -8.10
C ALA A 45 -13.71 9.84 -8.74
N VAL A 46 -14.41 8.87 -8.14
CA VAL A 46 -15.77 8.47 -8.56
C VAL A 46 -16.75 9.61 -8.36
N ALA A 47 -16.72 10.25 -7.19
CA ALA A 47 -17.59 11.39 -6.92
C ALA A 47 -17.39 12.51 -7.96
N ALA A 48 -16.13 12.86 -8.26
CA ALA A 48 -15.81 13.85 -9.29
C ALA A 48 -16.27 13.43 -10.69
N ALA A 49 -16.09 12.16 -11.06
CA ALA A 49 -16.49 11.66 -12.37
C ALA A 49 -18.01 11.70 -12.58
N ILE A 50 -18.78 11.30 -11.55
CA ILE A 50 -20.25 11.38 -11.58
C ILE A 50 -20.71 12.85 -11.67
N VAL A 51 -20.09 13.74 -10.90
CA VAL A 51 -20.45 15.17 -10.87
C VAL A 51 -20.14 15.88 -12.18
N LEU A 52 -19.00 15.58 -12.81
CA LEU A 52 -18.55 16.29 -14.02
C LEU A 52 -19.08 15.68 -15.32
N PHE A 53 -19.21 14.35 -15.39
CA PHE A 53 -19.55 13.65 -16.63
C PHE A 53 -20.93 13.01 -16.61
N GLY A 54 -21.62 13.00 -15.46
CA GLY A 54 -22.90 12.31 -15.30
C GLY A 54 -22.76 10.79 -15.20
N PHE A 55 -23.81 10.14 -14.73
CA PHE A 55 -23.79 8.70 -14.43
C PHE A 55 -23.75 7.83 -15.70
N ASP A 56 -24.35 8.29 -16.80
CA ASP A 56 -24.41 7.59 -18.09
C ASP A 56 -23.15 7.71 -18.93
N SER A 57 -22.15 8.45 -18.46
CA SER A 57 -20.88 8.61 -19.19
C SER A 57 -19.98 7.39 -19.01
N GLY A 58 -19.36 6.96 -20.11
CA GLY A 58 -18.31 5.93 -20.09
C GLY A 58 -17.13 6.29 -19.17
N ALA A 59 -16.90 7.58 -18.90
CA ALA A 59 -15.90 8.02 -17.94
C ALA A 59 -16.27 7.67 -16.48
N ALA A 60 -17.54 7.88 -16.10
CA ALA A 60 -18.03 7.51 -14.77
C ALA A 60 -17.96 5.99 -14.55
N LEU A 61 -18.42 5.19 -15.52
CA LEU A 61 -18.32 3.73 -15.45
C LEU A 61 -16.87 3.23 -15.37
N ALA A 62 -15.96 3.80 -16.17
CA ALA A 62 -14.54 3.43 -16.12
C ALA A 62 -13.91 3.74 -14.76
N THR A 63 -14.32 4.82 -14.10
CA THR A 63 -13.88 5.09 -12.72
C THR A 63 -14.46 4.08 -11.75
N VAL A 64 -15.77 3.86 -11.70
CA VAL A 64 -16.38 2.89 -10.77
C VAL A 64 -15.75 1.50 -10.89
N VAL A 65 -15.54 1.01 -12.13
CA VAL A 65 -14.84 -0.26 -12.38
C VAL A 65 -13.39 -0.23 -11.89
N GLY A 66 -12.71 0.91 -11.98
CA GLY A 66 -11.40 1.12 -11.37
C GLY A 66 -11.39 0.90 -9.85
N VAL A 67 -12.37 1.44 -9.09
CA VAL A 67 -12.50 1.17 -7.64
C VAL A 67 -12.59 -0.33 -7.37
N LEU A 68 -13.44 -1.02 -8.13
CA LEU A 68 -13.72 -2.43 -7.91
C LEU A 68 -12.46 -3.30 -8.06
N VAL A 69 -11.48 -2.83 -8.84
CA VAL A 69 -10.17 -3.48 -8.97
C VAL A 69 -9.18 -2.97 -7.92
N GLU A 70 -9.29 -1.71 -7.50
CA GLU A 70 -8.37 -1.13 -6.51
C GLU A 70 -8.51 -1.73 -5.11
N VAL A 71 -9.76 -1.90 -4.63
CA VAL A 71 -10.01 -2.50 -3.31
C VAL A 71 -9.37 -3.89 -3.14
N PRO A 72 -9.56 -4.87 -4.06
CA PRO A 72 -8.92 -6.18 -3.92
C PRO A 72 -7.39 -6.12 -4.04
N VAL A 73 -6.85 -5.18 -4.80
CA VAL A 73 -5.40 -4.97 -4.90
C VAL A 73 -4.84 -4.46 -3.58
N MET A 74 -5.52 -3.50 -2.95
CA MET A 74 -5.12 -2.98 -1.65
C MET A 74 -5.16 -4.07 -0.57
N LEU A 75 -6.22 -4.89 -0.54
CA LEU A 75 -6.29 -6.06 0.35
C LEU A 75 -5.18 -7.09 0.07
N SER A 76 -4.80 -7.25 -1.20
CA SER A 76 -3.68 -8.13 -1.57
C SER A 76 -2.35 -7.62 -1.02
N VAL A 77 -2.11 -6.30 -1.08
CA VAL A 77 -0.93 -5.66 -0.48
C VAL A 77 -0.93 -5.83 1.04
N VAL A 78 -2.06 -5.62 1.72
CA VAL A 78 -2.20 -5.89 3.17
C VAL A 78 -1.81 -7.33 3.48
N LYS A 79 -2.33 -8.29 2.70
CA LYS A 79 -2.04 -9.72 2.87
C LYS A 79 -0.55 -10.01 2.70
N ILE A 80 0.10 -9.42 1.68
CA ILE A 80 1.54 -9.56 1.44
C ILE A 80 2.32 -9.01 2.63
N VAL A 81 2.08 -7.77 3.04
CA VAL A 81 2.77 -7.11 4.16
C VAL A 81 2.62 -7.89 5.47
N ASN A 82 1.43 -8.43 5.73
CA ASN A 82 1.19 -9.26 6.92
C ASN A 82 1.92 -10.60 6.84
N SER A 83 1.96 -11.23 5.65
CA SER A 83 2.70 -12.49 5.44
C SER A 83 4.23 -12.31 5.50
N THR A 84 4.75 -11.14 5.14
CA THR A 84 6.19 -10.84 5.17
C THR A 84 6.69 -10.39 6.55
N ARG A 85 5.84 -10.42 7.59
CA ARG A 85 6.17 -10.00 8.95
C ARG A 85 7.42 -10.69 9.50
N GLU A 86 7.48 -12.02 9.39
CA GLU A 86 8.63 -12.78 9.89
C GLU A 86 9.94 -12.40 9.18
N TRP A 87 9.89 -12.17 7.86
CA TRP A 87 11.06 -11.70 7.10
C TRP A 87 11.46 -10.28 7.46
N TYR A 88 10.49 -9.43 7.79
CA TYR A 88 10.69 -8.04 8.21
C TYR A 88 11.40 -7.97 9.57
N GLU A 89 10.93 -8.74 10.55
CA GLU A 89 11.45 -8.75 11.91
C GLU A 89 12.86 -9.36 12.01
N ARG A 90 13.26 -10.27 11.11
CA ARG A 90 14.61 -10.86 11.05
C ARG A 90 15.77 -9.85 10.94
N VAL A 91 15.53 -8.63 10.44
CA VAL A 91 16.59 -7.61 10.33
C VAL A 91 16.78 -6.80 11.62
N GLY A 92 15.81 -6.78 12.52
CA GLY A 92 15.94 -6.12 13.83
C GLY A 92 16.80 -6.89 14.84
N THR A 93 17.15 -8.15 14.55
CA THR A 93 17.82 -9.05 15.51
C THR A 93 19.34 -9.10 15.38
N THR A 94 19.96 -8.33 14.47
CA THR A 94 21.42 -8.41 14.22
C THR A 94 22.23 -7.31 14.94
N SER A 95 21.62 -6.50 15.80
CA SER A 95 22.30 -5.37 16.46
C SER A 95 22.16 -5.35 17.99
N GLY A 96 22.33 -6.50 18.66
CA GLY A 96 22.17 -6.57 20.12
C GLY A 96 22.79 -7.78 20.83
N THR A 97 23.91 -8.34 20.35
CA THR A 97 24.62 -9.43 21.09
C THR A 97 26.13 -9.27 21.02
N SER A 98 26.64 -8.11 21.40
CA SER A 98 28.09 -7.91 21.56
C SER A 98 28.39 -6.79 22.56
N GLU A 99 27.88 -6.85 23.79
CA GLU A 99 28.35 -5.99 24.90
C GLU A 99 27.64 -6.37 26.23
N GLU A 100 27.86 -7.58 26.74
CA GLU A 100 27.73 -7.87 28.19
C GLU A 100 28.40 -9.22 28.47
N ASN A 101 29.73 -9.20 28.50
CA ASN A 101 30.59 -10.22 29.09
C ASN A 101 31.96 -9.55 29.33
N GLU A 102 32.02 -8.67 30.33
CA GLU A 102 33.19 -8.53 31.21
C GLU A 102 32.79 -7.83 32.52
#